data_AF-A0A1A8JGZ4-F1
#
_entry.id   AF-A0A1A8JGZ4-F1
#
_cell.length_a   1.000
_cell.length_b   1.000
_cell.length_c   1.000
_cell.angle_alpha   90.00
_cell.angle_beta   90.00
_cell.angle_gamma   90.00
#
_symmetry.space_group_name_H-M   'P 1'
#
loop_
_entity.id
_entity.type
_entity.pdbx_description
1 polymer ?
#
loop_
_entity_poly.entity_id
_entity_poly.type
_entity_poly.pdbx_seq_one_letter_code
_entity_poly.pdbx_strand_id
1 'polypeptide(L)'
;MRWKKHWNDAQHAACAHLTLQVAYFGDSMRSDVFPATIFGKWETVMVVEEMEGDGVPKSDAAVSNEAQVEPQEKRGKFEGQGMKSPSAGSNQWGSYFVDMRRMEGDEEEHQKLTWCCHCIHTYSTMAIPSVEHIADLPLDYKFPRFSPDKPSTTGYYPRPPDSLLKRSEHL
;
A
#
# COMPACT_ATOMS: atom_id res chain seq x y z
N MET A 1 -42.74 -8.62 -32.48
CA MET A 1 -41.56 -9.17 -31.75
C MET A 1 -40.28 -8.34 -31.89
N ARG A 2 -40.15 -7.42 -32.86
CA ARG A 2 -38.93 -6.61 -33.10
C ARG A 2 -38.58 -5.61 -31.97
N TRP A 3 -39.59 -5.06 -31.30
CA TRP A 3 -39.41 -4.06 -30.24
C TRP A 3 -38.85 -4.63 -28.93
N LYS A 4 -39.22 -5.86 -28.55
CA LYS A 4 -38.67 -6.55 -27.37
C LYS A 4 -37.16 -6.84 -27.52
N LYS A 5 -36.72 -7.18 -28.74
CA LYS A 5 -35.31 -7.39 -29.03
C LYS A 5 -34.52 -6.08 -28.91
N HIS A 6 -34.98 -5.00 -29.54
CA HIS A 6 -34.35 -3.68 -29.38
C HIS A 6 -34.33 -3.16 -27.94
N TRP A 7 -35.35 -3.44 -27.15
CA TRP A 7 -35.40 -3.02 -25.74
C TRP A 7 -34.39 -3.80 -24.87
N ASN A 8 -34.29 -5.11 -25.07
CA ASN A 8 -33.26 -5.93 -24.41
C ASN A 8 -31.85 -5.56 -24.86
N ASP A 9 -31.64 -5.32 -26.15
CA ASP A 9 -30.34 -4.91 -26.70
C ASP A 9 -29.92 -3.54 -26.15
N ALA A 10 -30.86 -2.60 -26.00
CA ALA A 10 -30.62 -1.29 -25.40
C ALA A 10 -30.35 -1.36 -23.88
N GLN A 11 -31.04 -2.23 -23.14
CA GLN A 11 -30.75 -2.47 -21.72
C GLN A 11 -29.38 -3.12 -21.53
N HIS A 12 -29.02 -4.12 -22.35
CA HIS A 12 -27.69 -4.73 -22.32
C HIS A 12 -26.60 -3.73 -22.68
N ALA A 13 -26.82 -2.86 -23.67
CA ALA A 13 -25.86 -1.81 -24.06
C ALA A 13 -25.71 -0.71 -22.99
N ALA A 14 -26.80 -0.33 -22.31
CA ALA A 14 -26.76 0.64 -21.22
C ALA A 14 -26.12 0.08 -19.94
N CYS A 15 -26.35 -1.21 -19.64
CA CYS A 15 -25.76 -1.89 -18.49
C CYS A 15 -24.27 -2.23 -18.74
N ALA A 16 -23.88 -2.51 -19.99
CA ALA A 16 -22.48 -2.69 -20.38
C ALA A 16 -21.62 -1.41 -20.26
N HIS A 17 -22.24 -0.22 -20.18
CA HIS A 17 -21.53 1.06 -20.03
C HIS A 17 -21.27 1.46 -18.57
N LEU A 18 -21.85 0.75 -17.60
CA LEU A 18 -21.62 0.97 -16.17
C LEU A 18 -20.79 -0.18 -15.61
N THR A 19 -19.55 -0.33 -16.07
CA THR A 19 -18.61 -1.21 -15.41
C THR A 19 -18.35 -0.64 -14.02
N LEU A 20 -18.93 -1.26 -12.99
CA LEU A 20 -18.73 -0.86 -11.61
C LEU A 20 -17.24 -1.00 -11.28
N GLN A 21 -16.56 0.14 -11.14
CA GLN A 21 -15.14 0.18 -10.81
C GLN A 21 -15.00 0.04 -9.29
N VAL A 22 -14.59 -1.15 -8.85
CA VAL A 22 -14.36 -1.43 -7.43
C VAL A 22 -12.91 -1.08 -7.09
N ALA A 23 -12.73 -0.35 -5.99
CA ALA A 23 -11.45 -0.21 -5.30
C ALA A 23 -11.48 -1.11 -4.05
N TYR A 24 -10.52 -2.02 -3.92
CA TYR A 24 -10.41 -2.94 -2.80
C TYR A 24 -9.17 -2.62 -1.97
N PHE A 25 -9.36 -2.49 -0.66
CA PHE A 25 -8.30 -2.19 0.30
C PHE A 25 -7.93 -3.46 1.06
N GLY A 26 -6.64 -3.73 1.21
CA GLY A 26 -6.18 -4.86 2.01
C GLY A 26 -4.71 -4.77 2.39
N ASP A 27 -4.37 -5.48 3.44
CA ASP A 27 -3.05 -5.52 4.07
C ASP A 27 -2.30 -6.83 3.82
N SER A 28 -2.98 -7.85 3.28
CA SER A 28 -2.36 -9.13 2.92
C SER A 28 -2.27 -9.31 1.41
N MET A 29 -1.03 -9.38 0.91
CA MET A 29 -0.78 -9.64 -0.51
C MET A 29 -1.47 -10.91 -1.02
N ARG A 30 -1.58 -11.94 -0.15
CA ARG A 30 -2.06 -13.27 -0.55
C ARG A 30 -3.59 -13.39 -0.50
N SER A 31 -4.23 -12.91 0.57
CA SER A 31 -5.68 -13.07 0.76
C SER A 31 -6.49 -11.94 0.14
N ASP A 32 -5.89 -10.77 -0.02
CA ASP A 32 -6.60 -9.56 -0.41
C ASP A 32 -6.19 -9.12 -1.80
N VAL A 33 -4.95 -8.68 -1.96
CA VAL A 33 -4.49 -8.03 -3.19
C VAL A 33 -4.49 -9.01 -4.37
N PHE A 34 -3.87 -10.18 -4.23
CA PHE A 34 -3.77 -11.15 -5.32
C PHE A 34 -5.14 -11.58 -5.88
N PRO A 35 -6.11 -12.07 -5.08
CA PRO A 35 -7.39 -12.49 -5.62
C PRO A 35 -8.24 -11.32 -6.15
N ALA A 36 -8.23 -10.16 -5.49
CA ALA A 36 -8.97 -8.99 -5.97
C ALA A 36 -8.46 -8.50 -7.34
N THR A 37 -7.14 -8.54 -7.54
CA THR A 37 -6.51 -8.12 -8.80
C THR A 37 -6.72 -9.15 -9.90
N ILE A 38 -6.42 -10.42 -9.62
CA ILE A 38 -6.40 -11.48 -10.65
C ILE A 38 -7.80 -11.96 -11.02
N PHE A 39 -8.68 -12.18 -10.03
CA PHE A 39 -10.02 -12.71 -10.27
C PHE A 39 -11.08 -11.61 -10.34
N GLY A 40 -10.99 -10.61 -9.45
CA GLY A 40 -11.94 -9.49 -9.40
C GLY A 40 -11.71 -8.46 -10.49
N LYS A 41 -10.48 -8.32 -11.00
CA LYS A 41 -10.04 -7.20 -11.85
C LYS A 41 -10.35 -5.84 -11.21
N TRP A 42 -10.27 -5.79 -9.88
CA TRP A 42 -10.50 -4.59 -9.09
C TRP A 42 -9.22 -3.76 -9.02
N GLU A 43 -9.37 -2.45 -8.82
CA GLU A 43 -8.25 -1.60 -8.44
C GLU A 43 -7.91 -1.92 -6.99
N THR A 44 -6.66 -2.21 -6.67
CA THR A 44 -6.26 -2.68 -5.34
C THR A 44 -5.35 -1.68 -4.67
N VAL A 45 -5.69 -1.33 -3.43
CA VAL A 45 -4.89 -0.45 -2.58
C VAL A 45 -4.31 -1.28 -1.46
N MET A 46 -2.98 -1.43 -1.47
CA MET A 46 -2.29 -2.12 -0.39
C MET A 46 -2.12 -1.18 0.80
N VAL A 47 -2.54 -1.62 1.98
CA VAL A 47 -2.25 -0.96 3.25
C VAL A 47 -0.96 -1.56 3.81
N VAL A 48 0.07 -0.73 4.01
CA VAL A 48 1.43 -1.16 4.36
C VAL A 48 1.95 -0.31 5.51
N GLU A 49 1.65 -0.71 6.75
CA GLU A 49 2.06 0.04 7.94
C GLU A 49 3.59 0.21 8.04
N GLU A 50 4.36 -0.70 7.43
CA GLU A 50 5.82 -0.66 7.39
C GLU A 50 6.35 0.58 6.66
N MET A 51 5.53 1.25 5.86
CA MET A 51 5.87 2.56 5.28
C MET A 51 6.18 3.60 6.37
N GLU A 52 5.43 3.59 7.47
CA GLU A 52 5.66 4.52 8.59
C GLU A 52 6.99 4.25 9.30
N GLY A 53 7.34 2.97 9.41
CA GLY A 53 8.64 2.51 9.90
C GLY A 53 9.83 2.93 9.07
N ASP A 54 9.57 3.21 7.79
CA ASP A 54 10.56 3.58 6.79
C ASP A 54 10.41 5.06 6.39
N GLY A 55 10.08 5.89 7.38
CA GLY A 55 10.17 7.35 7.32
C GLY A 55 8.93 8.07 6.77
N VAL A 56 7.89 7.35 6.34
CA VAL A 56 6.63 7.99 5.94
C VAL A 56 5.93 8.54 7.19
N PRO A 57 5.52 9.81 7.21
CA PRO A 57 4.85 10.38 8.38
C PRO A 57 3.49 9.71 8.59
N LYS A 58 3.06 9.56 9.85
CA LYS A 58 1.69 9.22 10.20
C LYS A 58 0.72 10.32 9.76
N SER A 59 -0.54 9.96 9.54
CA SER A 59 -1.58 10.95 9.26
C SER A 59 -1.91 11.77 10.51
N ASP A 60 -2.30 13.04 10.31
CA ASP A 60 -2.72 13.92 11.42
C ASP A 60 -3.89 13.31 12.21
N ALA A 61 -4.81 12.64 11.51
CA ALA A 61 -5.90 11.89 12.12
C ALA A 61 -5.41 10.77 13.04
N ALA A 62 -4.45 9.95 12.61
CA ALA A 62 -3.87 8.89 13.43
C ALA A 62 -3.14 9.44 14.67
N VAL A 63 -2.36 10.52 14.52
CA VAL A 63 -1.66 11.18 15.63
C VAL A 63 -2.66 11.73 16.66
N SER A 64 -3.77 12.32 16.21
CA SER A 64 -4.81 12.84 17.10
C SER A 64 -5.51 11.72 17.88
N ASN A 65 -5.76 10.57 17.25
CA ASN A 65 -6.37 9.41 17.90
C ASN A 65 -5.46 8.79 18.96
N GLU A 66 -4.16 8.65 18.71
CA GLU A 66 -3.18 8.19 19.71
C GLU A 66 -3.14 9.11 20.94
N ALA A 67 -3.33 10.42 20.74
CA ALA A 67 -3.39 11.39 21.84
C ALA A 67 -4.68 11.32 22.68
N GLN A 68 -5.77 10.71 22.18
CA GLN A 68 -7.05 10.62 22.89
C GLN A 68 -7.28 9.30 23.65
N VAL A 69 -6.46 8.25 23.43
CA VAL A 69 -6.82 6.86 23.80
C VAL A 69 -6.30 6.36 25.16
N GLU A 70 -5.50 7.09 25.94
CA GLU A 70 -5.01 6.57 27.24
C GLU A 70 -5.70 7.16 28.50
N PRO A 71 -6.77 6.55 29.04
CA PRO A 71 -7.05 6.59 30.47
C PRO A 71 -5.99 5.74 31.21
N GLN A 72 -5.16 6.38 32.04
CA GLN A 72 -4.05 5.76 32.78
C GLN A 72 -4.43 4.62 33.76
N GLU A 73 -5.70 4.25 33.88
CA GLU A 73 -6.21 3.45 35.01
C GLU A 73 -6.28 1.94 34.77
N LYS A 74 -6.01 1.44 33.55
CA LYS A 74 -6.03 -0.01 33.24
C LYS A 74 -4.74 -0.54 32.60
N ARG A 75 -3.59 -0.03 33.03
CA ARG A 75 -2.30 -0.63 32.64
C ARG A 75 -2.15 -2.03 33.22
N GLY A 76 -2.20 -3.03 32.36
CA GLY A 76 -1.82 -4.40 32.73
C GLY A 76 -0.33 -4.44 33.09
N LYS A 77 0.07 -5.32 34.02
CA LYS A 77 1.45 -5.48 34.51
C LYS A 77 2.53 -5.79 33.45
N PHE A 78 2.18 -5.84 32.16
CA PHE A 78 3.06 -6.22 31.07
C PHE A 78 3.50 -5.06 30.16
N GLU A 79 2.90 -3.87 30.28
CA GLU A 79 3.24 -2.71 29.42
C GLU A 79 4.57 -2.02 29.79
N GLY A 80 5.24 -2.46 30.86
CA GLY A 80 6.48 -1.84 31.36
C GLY A 80 7.74 -2.14 30.53
N GLN A 81 7.69 -3.08 29.58
CA GLN A 81 8.81 -3.34 28.66
C GLN A 81 8.46 -2.77 27.29
N GLY A 82 8.98 -1.58 27.01
CA GLY A 82 8.83 -0.80 25.77
C GLY A 82 8.53 -1.63 24.52
N MET A 83 7.23 -1.84 24.27
CA MET A 83 6.75 -2.42 23.04
C MET A 83 7.06 -1.41 21.93
N LYS A 84 7.86 -1.84 20.96
CA LYS A 84 8.11 -1.04 19.76
C LYS A 84 6.79 -0.83 19.03
N SER A 85 6.66 0.30 18.32
CA SER A 85 5.49 0.51 17.46
C SER A 85 5.35 -0.65 16.47
N PRO A 86 4.12 -1.04 16.08
CA PRO A 86 3.90 -2.08 15.08
C PRO A 86 4.70 -1.84 13.79
N SER A 87 4.78 -0.58 13.36
CA SER A 87 5.55 -0.14 12.20
C SER A 87 7.06 -0.11 12.38
N ALA A 88 7.62 -0.36 13.57
CA ALA A 88 9.07 -0.22 13.80
C ALA A 88 9.90 -1.19 12.94
N GLY A 89 10.90 -0.65 12.23
CA GLY A 89 11.82 -1.44 11.42
C GLY A 89 12.53 -2.56 12.22
N SER A 90 12.78 -3.69 11.55
CA SER A 90 13.40 -4.86 12.17
C SER A 90 14.91 -4.85 12.04
N ASN A 91 15.62 -4.91 13.17
CA ASN A 91 17.08 -5.10 13.16
C ASN A 91 17.49 -6.53 12.74
N GLN A 92 16.57 -7.50 12.82
CA GLN A 92 16.85 -8.89 12.48
C GLN A 92 16.57 -9.18 10.99
N TRP A 93 15.50 -8.60 10.45
CA TRP A 93 15.03 -8.88 9.09
C TRP A 93 15.32 -7.75 8.10
N GLY A 94 15.71 -6.56 8.56
CA GLY A 94 16.03 -5.43 7.70
C GLY A 94 14.79 -4.67 7.21
N SER A 95 14.93 -4.01 6.06
CA SER A 95 13.85 -3.25 5.44
C SER A 95 12.82 -4.18 4.80
N TYR A 96 11.55 -3.79 4.92
CA TYR A 96 10.47 -4.47 4.21
C TYR A 96 10.55 -4.28 2.68
N PHE A 97 11.17 -3.19 2.22
CA PHE A 97 11.13 -2.77 0.81
C PHE A 97 12.39 -3.14 0.02
N VAL A 98 13.56 -3.11 0.66
CA VAL A 98 14.85 -3.38 -0.01
C VAL A 98 15.74 -4.35 0.79
N ASP A 99 16.38 -5.26 0.07
CA ASP A 99 17.45 -6.12 0.56
C ASP A 99 18.82 -5.53 0.21
N MET A 100 19.73 -5.54 1.18
CA MET A 100 21.14 -5.22 0.97
C MET A 100 21.92 -6.51 0.76
N ARG A 101 22.50 -6.71 -0.44
CA ARG A 101 23.38 -7.85 -0.68
C ARG A 101 24.81 -7.35 -0.87
N ARG A 102 25.69 -7.73 0.06
CA ARG A 102 27.14 -7.70 -0.14
C ARG A 102 27.52 -9.01 -0.84
N MET A 103 28.04 -8.92 -2.06
CA MET A 103 28.66 -10.08 -2.68
C MET A 103 30.10 -10.19 -2.17
N GLU A 104 30.54 -11.39 -1.80
CA GLU A 104 31.94 -11.61 -1.42
C GLU A 104 32.85 -11.25 -2.60
N GLY A 105 33.65 -10.19 -2.45
CA GLY A 105 34.61 -9.73 -3.45
C GLY A 105 34.23 -8.46 -4.21
N ASP A 106 32.99 -7.96 -4.08
CA ASP A 106 32.58 -6.66 -4.61
C ASP A 106 32.62 -5.59 -3.51
N GLU A 107 33.21 -4.43 -3.81
CA GLU A 107 33.19 -3.25 -2.94
C GLU A 107 31.83 -2.52 -2.99
N GLU A 108 30.97 -2.85 -3.96
CA GLU A 108 29.67 -2.21 -4.19
C GLU A 108 28.49 -2.98 -3.55
N GLU A 109 27.80 -2.32 -2.63
CA GLU A 109 26.54 -2.81 -2.07
C GLU A 109 25.41 -2.76 -3.10
N HIS A 110 24.93 -3.93 -3.51
CA HIS A 110 23.82 -4.02 -4.44
C HIS A 110 22.49 -4.05 -3.69
N GLN A 111 21.71 -2.97 -3.82
CA GLN A 111 20.35 -2.90 -3.28
C GLN A 111 19.33 -3.49 -4.25
N LYS A 112 18.58 -4.50 -3.80
CA LYS A 112 17.49 -5.13 -4.56
C LYS A 112 16.16 -4.91 -3.86
N LEU A 113 15.07 -4.89 -4.63
CA LEU A 113 13.74 -4.93 -4.03
C LEU A 113 13.54 -6.27 -3.32
N THR A 114 12.92 -6.24 -2.16
CA THR A 114 12.44 -7.47 -1.53
C THR A 114 11.35 -8.11 -2.40
N TRP A 115 11.08 -9.38 -2.13
CA TRP A 115 9.95 -10.07 -2.76
C TRP A 115 8.62 -9.35 -2.45
N CYS A 116 8.43 -8.87 -1.22
CA CYS A 116 7.22 -8.14 -0.82
C CYS A 116 7.05 -6.85 -1.64
N CYS A 117 8.10 -6.05 -1.78
CA CYS A 117 8.05 -4.82 -2.56
C CYS A 117 7.74 -5.10 -4.04
N HIS A 118 8.38 -6.12 -4.61
CA HIS A 118 8.09 -6.54 -5.98
C HIS A 118 6.62 -6.96 -6.18
N CYS A 119 6.05 -7.71 -5.22
CA CYS A 119 4.65 -8.11 -5.27
C CYS A 119 3.70 -6.91 -5.15
N ILE A 120 4.00 -5.93 -4.29
CA ILE A 120 3.22 -4.68 -4.19
C ILE A 120 3.21 -3.97 -5.55
N HIS A 121 4.36 -3.79 -6.20
CA HIS A 121 4.44 -3.13 -7.51
C HIS A 121 3.71 -3.88 -8.62
N THR A 122 3.62 -5.21 -8.50
CA THR A 122 3.05 -6.06 -9.54
C THR A 122 1.53 -6.21 -9.42
N TYR A 123 1.03 -6.32 -8.18
CA TYR A 123 -0.36 -6.69 -7.93
C TYR A 123 -1.20 -5.58 -7.31
N SER A 124 -0.60 -4.46 -6.89
CA SER A 124 -1.36 -3.33 -6.36
C SER A 124 -1.43 -2.18 -7.36
N THR A 125 -2.52 -1.41 -7.31
CA THR A 125 -2.63 -0.13 -8.03
C THR A 125 -1.78 0.94 -7.35
N MET A 126 -1.81 0.98 -6.02
CA MET A 126 -1.05 1.91 -5.18
C MET A 126 -0.88 1.35 -3.76
N ALA A 127 -0.03 1.97 -2.96
CA ALA A 127 0.19 1.63 -1.55
C ALA A 127 0.08 2.85 -0.64
N ILE A 128 -0.52 2.66 0.54
CA ILE A 128 -0.68 3.66 1.60
C ILE A 128 -0.29 3.06 2.95
N PRO A 129 0.23 3.86 3.89
CA PRO A 129 0.53 3.39 5.25
C PRO A 129 -0.74 3.00 6.01
N SER A 130 -1.83 3.75 5.82
CA SER A 130 -3.09 3.54 6.52
C SER A 130 -4.26 4.19 5.77
N VAL A 131 -5.50 3.81 6.07
CA VAL A 131 -6.70 4.38 5.40
C VAL A 131 -6.91 5.85 5.80
N GLU A 132 -6.49 6.24 6.99
CA GLU A 132 -6.56 7.61 7.51
C GLU A 132 -5.82 8.61 6.61
N HIS A 133 -4.78 8.17 5.90
CA HIS A 133 -4.04 9.03 4.99
C HIS A 133 -4.85 9.51 3.78
N ILE A 134 -5.93 8.81 3.43
CA ILE A 134 -6.77 9.14 2.29
C ILE A 134 -8.17 9.60 2.69
N ALA A 135 -8.53 9.51 3.98
CA ALA A 135 -9.88 9.78 4.47
C ALA A 135 -10.33 11.24 4.24
N ASP A 136 -9.39 12.18 4.31
CA ASP A 136 -9.68 13.62 4.17
C ASP A 136 -9.46 14.16 2.73
N LEU A 137 -9.13 13.28 1.78
CA LEU A 137 -8.93 13.67 0.39
C LEU A 137 -10.26 13.80 -0.37
N PRO A 138 -10.34 14.70 -1.35
CA PRO A 138 -11.52 14.80 -2.18
C PRO A 138 -11.69 13.53 -3.04
N LEU A 139 -12.94 13.15 -3.32
CA LEU A 139 -13.26 11.92 -4.06
C LEU A 139 -12.69 11.87 -5.48
N ASP A 140 -12.38 13.03 -6.07
CA ASP A 140 -11.80 13.16 -7.40
C ASP A 140 -10.26 13.23 -7.40
N TYR A 141 -9.63 13.11 -6.22
CA TYR A 141 -8.18 13.08 -6.08
C TYR A 141 -7.56 12.00 -6.98
N LYS A 142 -6.44 12.35 -7.63
CA LYS A 142 -5.73 11.47 -8.55
C LYS A 142 -4.44 10.97 -7.91
N PHE A 143 -4.46 9.73 -7.47
CA PHE A 143 -3.29 9.09 -6.88
C PHE A 143 -2.25 8.69 -7.93
N PRO A 144 -0.96 8.76 -7.59
CA PRO A 144 0.08 8.09 -8.37
C PRO A 144 -0.18 6.58 -8.32
N ARG A 145 0.06 5.89 -9.44
CA ARG A 145 -0.17 4.45 -9.58
C ARG A 145 1.13 3.73 -9.91
N PHE A 146 1.28 2.50 -9.43
CA PHE A 146 2.32 1.61 -9.88
C PHE A 146 2.20 1.35 -11.38
N SER A 147 3.35 1.27 -12.04
CA SER A 147 3.45 1.02 -13.48
C SER A 147 4.86 0.54 -13.79
N PRO A 148 5.01 -0.47 -14.67
CA PRO A 148 6.33 -0.97 -15.07
C PRO A 148 7.16 0.07 -15.84
N ASP A 149 6.52 1.08 -16.43
CA ASP A 149 7.19 2.15 -17.18
C ASP A 149 7.62 3.33 -16.28
N LYS A 150 7.30 3.28 -14.99
CA LYS A 150 7.60 4.34 -14.03
C LYS A 150 8.63 3.88 -13.00
N PRO A 151 9.36 4.82 -12.37
CA PRO A 151 10.27 4.48 -11.28
C PRO A 151 9.56 3.72 -10.17
N SER A 152 10.30 2.82 -9.50
CA SER A 152 9.79 2.03 -8.37
C SER A 152 9.40 2.84 -7.14
N THR A 153 9.61 4.16 -7.16
CA THR A 153 9.16 5.12 -6.16
C THR A 153 7.78 5.70 -6.49
N THR A 154 7.23 5.47 -7.68
CA THR A 154 5.86 5.91 -8.00
C THR A 154 4.84 4.92 -7.44
N GLY A 155 3.63 5.38 -7.09
CA GLY A 155 2.53 4.52 -6.62
C GLY A 155 2.38 4.44 -5.11
N TYR A 156 3.29 5.08 -4.36
CA TYR A 156 3.17 5.29 -2.93
C TYR A 156 2.51 6.63 -2.61
N TYR A 157 1.65 6.64 -1.60
CA TYR A 157 1.05 7.85 -1.06
C TYR A 157 1.12 7.83 0.48
N PRO A 158 1.43 8.95 1.17
CA PRO A 158 1.66 10.30 0.63
C PRO A 158 3.00 10.47 -0.09
N ARG A 159 3.98 9.60 0.21
CA ARG A 159 5.29 9.57 -0.43
C ARG A 159 5.90 8.16 -0.35
N PRO A 160 7.00 7.90 -1.07
CA PRO A 160 7.67 6.61 -1.05
C PRO A 160 8.44 6.39 0.27
N PRO A 161 8.60 5.13 0.70
CA PRO A 161 9.52 4.72 1.78
C PRO A 161 10.96 5.19 1.55
N ASP A 162 11.67 5.59 2.61
CA ASP A 162 13.02 6.14 2.54
C ASP A 162 14.04 5.16 1.95
N SER A 163 13.89 3.87 2.25
CA SER A 163 14.79 2.86 1.72
C SER A 163 14.72 2.73 0.19
N LEU A 164 13.57 3.05 -0.42
CA LEU A 164 13.41 3.09 -1.88
C LEU A 164 13.96 4.38 -2.50
N LEU A 165 13.94 5.50 -1.76
CA LEU A 165 14.52 6.76 -2.22
C LEU A 165 16.05 6.66 -2.29
N LYS A 166 16.69 6.14 -1.23
CA LYS A 166 18.15 5.91 -1.19
C LYS A 166 18.62 5.04 -2.36
N ARG A 167 17.85 4.01 -2.72
CA ARG A 167 18.14 3.17 -3.88
C ARG A 167 18.14 3.93 -5.20
N SER A 168 17.23 4.89 -5.35
CA SER A 168 17.06 5.66 -6.60
C SER A 168 18.17 6.70 -6.81
N GLU A 169 18.84 7.14 -5.75
CA GLU A 169 20.00 8.05 -5.83
C GLU A 169 21.28 7.34 -6.31
N HIS A 170 21.31 6.01 -6.26
CA HIS A 170 22.43 5.17 -6.66
C HIS A 170 22.25 4.50 -8.04
N LEU A 171 21.16 4.80 -8.75
CA LEU A 171 20.84 4.34 -10.12
C LEU A 171 21.05 5.48 -11.13
#